data_AF-A0A1F8AX26-F1
#
_entry.id   AF-A0A1F8AX26-F1
#
_cell.length_a   1.000
_cell.length_b   1.000
_cell.length_c   1.000
_cell.angle_alpha   90.00
_cell.angle_beta   90.00
_cell.angle_gamma   90.00
#
_symmetry.space_group_name_H-M   'P 1'
#
loop_
_entity.id
_entity.type
_entity.pdbx_description
1 polymer ?
#
loop_
_entity_poly.entity_id
_entity_poly.type
_entity_poly.pdbx_seq_one_letter_code
_entity_poly.pdbx_strand_id
1 'polypeptide(L)' 'MKIFKGRVIATNMAKTAAVEVERVVVHPIYGKRFKRAKKYLVHDEFGVGVGDEVKFVASKPYSKLK' A
#
# COMPACT_ATOMS: atom_id res chain seq x y z
N MET A 1 7.32 7.04 13.63
CA MET A 1 6.56 7.09 12.36
C MET A 1 6.74 5.77 11.62
N LYS A 2 5.65 5.07 11.25
CA LYS A 2 5.75 3.74 10.61
C LYS A 2 5.75 3.92 9.09
N ILE A 3 6.81 3.43 8.44
CA ILE A 3 6.95 3.46 6.97
C ILE A 3 6.39 2.15 6.44
N PHE A 4 5.43 2.23 5.52
CA PHE A 4 4.93 1.07 4.79
C PHE A 4 5.71 0.91 3.49
N LYS A 5 6.03 -0.34 3.15
CA LYS A 5 6.62 -0.70 1.86
C LYS A 5 5.61 -1.53 1.09
N GLY A 6 5.47 -1.28 -0.19
CA GLY A 6 4.52 -2.00 -1.02
C GLY A 6 4.83 -1.84 -2.50
N ARG A 7 4.11 -2.61 -3.32
CA ARG A 7 4.25 -2.61 -4.77
C ARG A 7 3.10 -1.88 -5.43
N VAL A 8 3.37 -1.09 -6.45
CA VAL A 8 2.33 -0.41 -7.24
C VAL A 8 1.63 -1.41 -8.14
N ILE A 9 0.31 -1.56 -8.00
CA ILE A 9 -0.52 -2.39 -8.89
C ILE A 9 -1.03 -1.58 -10.08
N ALA A 10 -1.49 -0.35 -9.84
CA ALA A 10 -2.17 0.45 -10.86
C ALA A 10 -2.01 1.95 -10.62
N THR A 11 -1.93 2.70 -11.73
CA THR A 11 -1.75 4.15 -11.79
C THR A 11 -2.79 4.80 -12.73
N ASN A 12 -3.99 4.21 -12.79
CA ASN A 12 -5.04 4.66 -13.71
C ASN A 12 -5.71 5.99 -13.29
N MET A 13 -5.40 6.51 -12.10
CA MET A 13 -5.99 7.73 -11.55
C MET A 13 -4.96 8.85 -11.52
N ALA A 14 -5.37 10.08 -11.86
CA ALA A 14 -4.52 11.25 -11.77
C ALA A 14 -4.02 11.46 -10.33
N LYS A 15 -2.70 11.69 -10.18
CA LYS A 15 -2.00 11.93 -8.91
C LYS A 15 -2.22 10.87 -7.82
N THR A 16 -2.60 9.64 -8.20
CA THR A 16 -2.96 8.59 -7.24
C THR A 16 -2.46 7.22 -7.69
N ALA A 17 -1.66 6.58 -6.84
CA ALA A 17 -1.18 5.21 -7.07
C ALA A 17 -1.92 4.22 -6.14
N ALA A 18 -2.31 3.07 -6.70
CA ALA A 18 -2.82 1.94 -5.93
C ALA A 18 -1.64 1.03 -5.52
N VAL A 19 -1.34 0.98 -4.24
CA VAL A 19 -0.20 0.25 -3.66
C VAL A 19 -0.68 -0.95 -2.85
N GLU A 20 -0.09 -2.10 -3.07
CA GLU A 20 -0.33 -3.31 -2.28
C GLU A 20 0.78 -3.52 -1.26
N VAL A 21 0.37 -3.68 0.00
CA VAL A 21 1.26 -4.01 1.11
C VAL A 21 0.98 -5.43 1.56
N GLU A 22 1.97 -6.30 1.40
CA GLU A 22 1.96 -7.63 1.99
C GLU A 22 2.43 -7.58 3.45
N ARG A 23 1.69 -8.25 4.33
CA ARG A 23 2.14 -8.52 5.71
C ARG A 23 1.93 -9.98 6.06
N VAL A 24 2.85 -10.54 6.82
CA VAL A 24 2.70 -11.88 7.39
C VAL A 24 1.89 -11.76 8.68
N VAL A 25 0.78 -12.49 8.75
CA VAL A 25 -0.08 -12.58 9.94
C VAL A 25 -0.10 -14.04 10.41
N VAL A 26 -0.14 -14.23 11.72
CA VAL A 26 -0.28 -15.55 12.34
C VAL A 26 -1.77 -15.84 12.51
N HIS A 27 -2.22 -17.02 12.10
CA HIS A 27 -3.59 -17.44 12.37
C HIS A 27 -3.77 -17.64 13.89
N PRO A 28 -4.79 -17.01 14.52
CA PRO A 28 -4.89 -16.97 15.97
C PRO A 28 -5.02 -18.35 16.62
N ILE A 29 -5.75 -19.28 15.98
CA ILE A 29 -5.96 -20.64 16.49
C ILE A 29 -4.84 -21.59 16.06
N TYR A 30 -4.59 -21.71 14.75
CA TYR A 30 -3.64 -22.68 14.20
C TYR A 30 -2.16 -22.29 14.25
N GLY A 31 -1.81 -21.05 14.58
CA GLY A 31 -0.41 -20.59 14.59
C GLY A 31 0.28 -20.54 13.22
N LYS A 32 -0.40 -20.94 12.12
CA LYS A 32 0.15 -20.92 10.77
C LYS A 32 0.39 -19.48 10.30
N ARG A 33 1.60 -19.20 9.80
CA ARG A 33 1.95 -17.92 9.18
C ARG A 33 1.38 -17.88 7.77
N PHE A 34 0.57 -16.87 7.48
CA PHE A 34 0.02 -16.63 6.14
C PHE A 34 0.24 -15.19 5.71
N LYS A 35 0.33 -14.97 4.40
CA LYS A 35 0.45 -13.62 3.82
C LYS A 35 -0.94 -13.00 3.70
N ARG A 36 -1.09 -11.75 4.13
CA ARG A 36 -2.28 -10.93 3.89
C ARG A 36 -1.85 -9.68 3.14
N ALA A 37 -2.45 -9.46 1.97
CA ALA A 37 -2.29 -8.24 1.20
C ALA A 37 -3.37 -7.22 1.59
N LYS A 38 -3.01 -5.93 1.62
CA LYS A 38 -3.96 -4.82 1.71
C LYS A 38 -3.60 -3.73 0.70
N LYS A 39 -4.61 -3.26 -0.02
CA LYS A 39 -4.48 -2.18 -0.99
C LYS A 39 -4.65 -0.81 -0.32
N TYR A 40 -3.84 0.15 -0.72
CA TYR A 40 -3.83 1.54 -0.27
C TYR A 40 -3.83 2.47 -1.48
N LEU A 41 -4.56 3.59 -1.37
CA LEU A 41 -4.48 4.67 -2.34
C LEU A 41 -3.53 5.73 -1.79
N VAL A 42 -2.49 6.03 -2.54
CA VAL A 42 -1.40 6.92 -2.12
C VAL A 42 -1.38 8.15 -3.01
N HIS A 43 -1.12 9.32 -2.40
CA HIS A 43 -0.88 10.56 -3.14
C HIS A 43 0.54 10.56 -3.68
N ASP A 44 0.67 10.71 -4.99
CA ASP A 44 1.95 10.90 -5.64
C ASP A 44 1.81 11.94 -6.76
N GLU A 45 2.76 12.88 -6.82
CA GLU A 45 2.84 13.91 -7.87
C GLU A 45 4.03 13.68 -8.82
N PHE A 46 4.98 12.80 -8.45
CA PHE A 46 6.21 12.58 -9.21
C PHE A 46 6.10 11.49 -10.27
N GLY A 47 5.00 10.74 -10.30
CA GLY A 47 4.68 9.75 -11.33
C GLY A 47 5.40 8.43 -11.12
N VAL A 48 4.87 7.58 -10.23
CA VAL A 48 5.36 6.19 -10.08
C VAL A 48 4.83 5.28 -11.20
N GLY A 49 5.63 4.33 -11.65
CA GLY A 49 5.24 3.29 -12.61
C GLY A 49 4.53 2.11 -11.95
N VAL A 50 3.81 1.33 -12.77
CA VAL A 50 3.25 0.03 -12.34
C VAL A 50 4.38 -0.96 -12.12
N GLY A 51 4.39 -1.62 -10.97
CA GLY A 51 5.36 -2.65 -10.62
C GLY A 51 6.50 -2.18 -9.71
N ASP A 52 6.67 -0.88 -9.51
CA ASP A 52 7.71 -0.29 -8.66
C ASP A 52 7.47 -0.59 -7.16
N GLU A 53 8.56 -0.67 -6.41
CA GLU A 53 8.52 -0.77 -4.94
C GLU A 53 8.59 0.63 -4.33
N VAL A 54 7.54 1.00 -3.59
CA VAL A 54 7.39 2.32 -2.98
C VAL A 54 7.35 2.25 -1.47
N LYS A 55 7.84 3.33 -0.85
CA LYS A 55 7.73 3.57 0.59
C LYS A 55 6.80 4.75 0.82
N PHE A 56 5.80 4.58 1.66
CA PHE A 56 4.84 5.64 1.99
C PHE A 56 4.58 5.74 3.49
N VAL A 57 4.09 6.90 3.89
CA VAL A 57 3.86 7.27 5.28
C VAL A 57 2.44 7.82 5.45
N ALA A 58 1.94 7.82 6.68
CA ALA A 58 0.66 8.45 6.97
C ALA A 58 0.76 9.96 6.76
N SER A 59 -0.23 10.52 6.06
CA SER A 59 -0.39 11.96 5.79
C SER A 59 -1.77 12.42 6.25
N LYS A 60 -2.05 13.72 6.12
CA LYS A 60 -3.42 14.24 6.27
C LYS A 60 -4.35 13.56 5.26
N PRO A 61 -5.63 13.31 5.59
CA PRO A 61 -6.57 12.76 4.62
C PRO A 61 -6.75 13.76 3.47
N TYR A 62 -6.58 13.28 2.25
CA TYR A 62 -6.86 14.02 1.01
C TYR A 62 -8.26 13.69 0.47
N SER A 63 -8.81 12.52 0.81
CA SER A 63 -10.16 12.08 0.46
C SER A 63 -10.68 11.03 1.47
N LYS A 64 -11.84 10.43 1.19
CA LYS A 64 -12.39 9.34 2.01
C LYS A 64 -11.48 8.09 2.07
N LEU A 65 -10.67 7.86 1.03
CA LEU A 65 -9.84 6.65 0.88
C LEU A 65 -8.33 6.94 0.78
N LYS A 66 -7.92 8.20 0.82
CA LYS A 66 -6.57 8.70 0.53
C LYS A 66 -6.18 9.76 1.54
#